data_AF-A0AAW8WIN0-F1
#
_entry.id   AF-A0AAW8WIN0-F1
#
_cell.length_a   1.000
_cell.length_b   1.000
_cell.length_c   1.000
_cell.angle_alpha   90.00
_cell.angle_beta   90.00
_cell.angle_gamma   90.00
#
_symmetry.space_group_name_H-M   'P 1'
#
loop_
_entity.id
_entity.type
_entity.pdbx_description
1 polymer ?
#
loop_
_entity_poly.entity_id
_entity_poly.type
_entity_poly.pdbx_seq_one_letter_code
_entity_poly.pdbx_strand_id
1 'polypeptide(L)'
;MFSILDMINHALGYVNVNVKIKNQIYIGIGIAGNLYLGYVAIRLMQNGAWLRGILYMLVFLALIYFITLNVIYYFTNKTAKYDLSPKIEKLLGGKPKEALAAEQQAQNNQQQPYIPANGIFDGQELLPATVKTSHTEQENVHQIVDQLQAANIVRLDYGGMSDDAVIQQAQATGEPVYAIGQGIQIPFSQLKLENHRLVIYAGINQMDQSPVGHITKVGLTDVHDAHEDYKLYLASTVITGGMSKIAGRTSAIEQPGDYQVTAQVAYEDRQE
;
A
#
# COMPACT_ATOMS: atom_id res chain seq x y z
N MET A 1 -34.26 3.30 -4.77
CA MET A 1 -34.35 2.45 -5.98
C MET A 1 -33.02 1.74 -6.11
N PHE A 2 -32.97 0.45 -5.79
CA PHE A 2 -31.76 -0.35 -5.87
C PHE A 2 -31.36 -0.52 -7.33
N SER A 3 -30.39 0.27 -7.78
CA SER A 3 -29.81 0.13 -9.12
C SER A 3 -28.92 -1.10 -9.13
N ILE A 4 -28.96 -1.87 -10.20
CA ILE A 4 -28.06 -3.02 -10.42
C ILE A 4 -26.59 -2.58 -10.28
N LEU A 5 -26.26 -1.32 -10.61
CA LEU A 5 -24.93 -0.75 -10.36
C LEU A 5 -24.56 -0.70 -8.88
N ASP A 6 -25.52 -0.41 -8.00
CA ASP A 6 -25.30 -0.28 -6.56
C ASP A 6 -25.10 -1.67 -5.93
N MET A 7 -25.84 -2.67 -6.40
CA MET A 7 -25.66 -4.07 -6.04
C MET A 7 -24.30 -4.62 -6.52
N ILE A 8 -23.86 -4.26 -7.74
CA ILE A 8 -22.55 -4.64 -8.25
C ILE A 8 -21.42 -3.95 -7.47
N ASN A 9 -21.55 -2.67 -7.13
CA ASN A 9 -20.57 -1.98 -6.30
C ASN A 9 -20.47 -2.58 -4.90
N HIS A 10 -21.59 -2.97 -4.29
CA HIS A 10 -21.59 -3.64 -2.99
C HIS A 10 -21.01 -5.06 -3.06
N ALA A 11 -21.38 -5.83 -4.08
CA ALA A 11 -20.87 -7.20 -4.27
C ALA A 11 -19.36 -7.23 -4.58
N LEU A 12 -18.84 -6.23 -5.32
CA LEU A 12 -17.42 -6.09 -5.64
C LEU A 12 -16.60 -5.39 -4.55
N GLY A 13 -17.24 -4.74 -3.58
CA GLY A 13 -16.59 -4.20 -2.39
C GLY A 13 -16.31 -5.26 -1.32
N TYR A 14 -17.11 -6.33 -1.27
CA TYR A 14 -17.04 -7.37 -0.23
C TYR A 14 -16.06 -8.52 -0.57
N VAL A 15 -15.69 -8.65 -1.84
CA VAL A 15 -14.67 -9.59 -2.27
C VAL A 15 -13.44 -8.76 -2.59
N ASN A 16 -12.30 -9.06 -1.94
CA ASN A 16 -11.01 -8.41 -2.18
C ASN A 16 -10.48 -8.81 -3.58
N VAL A 17 -11.21 -8.39 -4.61
CA VAL A 17 -10.99 -8.75 -6.01
C VAL A 17 -9.92 -7.81 -6.54
N ASN A 18 -8.85 -8.39 -7.09
CA ASN A 18 -7.80 -7.68 -7.79
C ASN A 18 -8.40 -6.60 -8.71
N VAL A 19 -7.94 -5.35 -8.59
CA VAL A 19 -8.43 -4.17 -9.33
C VAL A 19 -8.56 -4.44 -10.83
N LYS A 20 -7.69 -5.31 -11.36
CA LYS A 20 -7.74 -5.79 -12.75
C LYS A 20 -9.06 -6.47 -13.11
N ILE A 21 -9.58 -7.35 -12.26
CA ILE A 21 -10.84 -8.08 -12.48
C ILE A 21 -12.03 -7.12 -12.38
N LYS A 22 -11.99 -6.16 -11.44
CA LYS A 22 -13.02 -5.11 -11.32
C LYS A 22 -13.13 -4.29 -12.61
N ASN A 23 -11.98 -3.87 -13.16
CA ASN A 23 -11.94 -3.12 -14.41
C ASN A 23 -12.35 -3.97 -15.63
N GLN A 24 -12.03 -5.26 -15.65
CA GLN A 24 -12.54 -6.19 -16.68
C GLN A 24 -14.07 -6.31 -16.65
N ILE A 25 -14.69 -6.34 -15.47
CA ILE A 25 -16.16 -6.36 -15.32
C ILE A 25 -16.76 -5.05 -15.84
N TYR A 26 -16.19 -3.90 -15.48
CA TYR A 26 -16.67 -2.60 -16.00
C TYR A 26 -16.57 -2.50 -17.52
N ILE A 27 -15.53 -3.07 -18.14
CA ILE A 27 -15.41 -3.14 -19.60
C ILE A 27 -16.52 -4.00 -20.21
N GLY A 28 -16.84 -5.15 -19.59
CA GLY A 28 -17.95 -6.00 -20.01
C GLY A 28 -19.30 -5.27 -20.00
N ILE A 29 -19.57 -4.52 -18.92
CA ILE A 29 -20.78 -3.68 -18.80
C ILE A 29 -20.77 -2.57 -19.86
N GLY A 30 -19.61 -1.94 -20.09
CA GLY A 30 -19.44 -0.92 -21.13
C GLY A 30 -19.69 -1.44 -22.55
N ILE A 31 -19.26 -2.66 -22.87
CA ILE A 31 -19.54 -3.33 -24.15
C ILE A 31 -21.05 -3.52 -24.32
N ALA A 32 -21.73 -4.07 -23.31
CA ALA A 32 -23.17 -4.30 -23.36
C ALA A 32 -23.95 -2.99 -23.55
N GLY A 33 -23.57 -1.93 -22.82
CA GLY A 33 -24.16 -0.60 -22.96
C GLY A 33 -23.92 0.01 -24.34
N ASN A 34 -22.72 -0.12 -24.89
CA ASN A 34 -22.40 0.43 -26.21
C ASN A 34 -23.14 -0.32 -27.34
N LEU A 35 -23.25 -1.65 -27.26
CA LEU A 35 -24.05 -2.44 -28.21
C LEU A 35 -25.53 -2.02 -28.20
N TYR A 36 -26.09 -1.76 -27.01
CA TYR A 36 -27.43 -1.22 -26.88
C TYR A 36 -27.58 0.17 -27.49
N LEU A 37 -26.59 1.05 -27.29
CA LEU A 37 -26.57 2.39 -27.88
C LEU A 37 -26.52 2.33 -29.42
N GLY A 38 -25.75 1.40 -29.99
CA GLY A 38 -25.73 1.13 -31.43
C GLY A 38 -27.09 0.64 -31.96
N TYR A 39 -27.75 -0.27 -31.23
CA TYR A 39 -29.11 -0.72 -31.56
C TYR A 39 -30.12 0.44 -31.56
N VAL A 40 -30.07 1.30 -30.54
CA VAL A 40 -30.92 2.50 -30.45
C VAL A 40 -30.65 3.47 -31.61
N ALA A 41 -29.38 3.70 -31.97
CA ALA A 41 -29.01 4.56 -33.09
C ALA A 41 -29.63 4.10 -34.42
N ILE A 42 -29.54 2.79 -34.72
CA ILE A 42 -30.13 2.19 -35.93
C ILE A 42 -31.65 2.31 -35.92
N ARG A 43 -32.29 2.06 -34.77
CA ARG A 43 -33.75 2.16 -34.63
C ARG A 43 -34.25 3.60 -34.79
N LEU A 44 -33.49 4.60 -34.32
CA LEU A 44 -33.81 6.01 -34.55
C LEU A 44 -33.70 6.41 -36.03
N MET A 45 -32.72 5.88 -36.76
CA MET A 45 -32.61 6.09 -38.20
C MET A 45 -33.79 5.47 -38.96
N GLN A 46 -34.18 4.24 -38.59
CA GLN A 46 -35.36 3.56 -39.17
C GLN A 46 -36.68 4.30 -38.90
N ASN A 47 -36.79 4.96 -37.74
CA ASN A 47 -37.95 5.78 -37.36
C ASN A 47 -37.94 7.19 -37.99
N GLY A 48 -37.04 7.48 -38.93
CA GLY A 48 -37.00 8.77 -39.64
C GLY A 48 -36.31 9.91 -38.87
N ALA A 49 -35.82 9.67 -37.65
CA ALA A 49 -35.07 10.64 -36.85
C ALA A 49 -33.57 10.61 -37.18
N TRP A 50 -33.23 10.82 -38.46
CA TRP A 50 -31.88 10.66 -39.02
C TRP A 50 -30.81 11.46 -38.28
N LEU A 51 -31.06 12.73 -37.98
CA LEU A 51 -30.06 13.59 -37.32
C LEU A 51 -29.66 13.05 -35.94
N ARG A 52 -30.65 12.61 -35.14
CA ARG A 52 -30.40 12.03 -33.81
C ARG A 52 -29.73 10.66 -33.95
N GLY A 53 -30.17 9.84 -34.88
CA GLY A 53 -29.55 8.55 -35.17
C GLY A 53 -28.08 8.66 -35.56
N ILE A 54 -27.71 9.62 -36.42
CA ILE A 54 -26.32 9.88 -36.83
C ILE A 54 -25.48 10.33 -35.64
N LEU A 55 -26.01 11.21 -34.79
CA LEU A 55 -25.31 11.67 -33.60
C LEU A 55 -25.01 10.52 -32.63
N TYR A 56 -26.00 9.67 -32.34
CA TYR A 56 -25.80 8.48 -31.51
C TYR A 56 -24.85 7.47 -32.15
N MET A 57 -24.86 7.34 -33.47
CA MET A 57 -23.94 6.46 -34.20
C MET A 57 -22.49 6.96 -34.15
N LEU A 58 -22.27 8.28 -34.17
CA LEU A 58 -20.96 8.88 -33.93
C LEU A 58 -20.45 8.61 -32.50
N VAL A 59 -21.32 8.76 -31.50
CA VAL A 59 -20.96 8.45 -30.10
C VAL A 59 -20.64 6.95 -29.94
N PHE A 60 -21.43 6.07 -30.57
CA PHE A 60 -21.16 4.63 -30.59
C PHE A 60 -19.77 4.29 -31.14
N LEU A 61 -19.38 4.91 -32.26
CA LEU A 61 -18.07 4.72 -32.89
C LEU A 61 -16.92 5.28 -32.03
N ALA A 62 -17.13 6.42 -31.36
CA ALA A 62 -16.14 6.94 -30.43
C ALA A 62 -15.96 6.00 -29.22
N LEU A 63 -17.06 5.55 -28.62
CA LEU A 63 -17.03 4.65 -27.47
C LEU A 63 -16.47 3.27 -27.81
N ILE A 64 -16.76 2.72 -29.01
CA ILE A 64 -16.23 1.42 -29.40
C ILE A 64 -14.70 1.47 -29.53
N TYR A 65 -14.15 2.58 -30.04
CA TYR A 65 -12.71 2.81 -30.10
C TYR A 65 -12.06 2.77 -28.70
N PHE A 66 -12.65 3.47 -27.72
CA PHE A 66 -12.15 3.44 -26.33
C PHE A 66 -12.32 2.08 -25.65
N ILE A 67 -13.43 1.39 -25.91
CA ILE A 67 -13.66 0.03 -25.40
C ILE A 67 -12.60 -0.92 -25.97
N THR A 68 -12.28 -0.85 -27.26
CA THR A 68 -11.23 -1.67 -27.87
C THR A 68 -9.86 -1.41 -27.24
N LEU A 69 -9.50 -0.14 -26.99
CA LEU A 69 -8.26 0.21 -26.27
C LEU A 69 -8.23 -0.38 -24.85
N ASN A 70 -9.33 -0.28 -24.12
CA ASN A 70 -9.44 -0.85 -22.77
C ASN A 70 -9.40 -2.38 -22.79
N VAL A 71 -10.03 -3.04 -23.76
CA VAL A 71 -9.93 -4.50 -23.92
C VAL A 71 -8.49 -4.92 -24.17
N ILE A 72 -7.78 -4.25 -25.07
CA ILE A 72 -6.35 -4.53 -25.31
C ILE A 72 -5.55 -4.32 -24.02
N TYR A 73 -5.77 -3.23 -23.29
CA TYR A 73 -5.02 -2.91 -22.08
C TYR A 73 -5.26 -3.91 -20.92
N TYR A 74 -6.52 -4.27 -20.66
CA TYR A 74 -6.88 -5.09 -19.49
C TYR A 74 -6.87 -6.61 -19.77
N PHE A 75 -6.97 -7.03 -21.02
CA PHE A 75 -6.93 -8.44 -21.43
C PHE A 75 -5.65 -8.84 -22.18
N THR A 76 -4.82 -7.89 -22.64
CA THR A 76 -3.56 -8.18 -23.35
C THR A 76 -2.38 -7.42 -22.74
N ASN A 77 -1.20 -8.05 -22.60
CA ASN A 77 0.03 -7.38 -22.14
C ASN A 77 0.69 -6.50 -23.23
N LYS A 78 -0.08 -5.93 -24.18
CA LYS A 78 0.45 -5.15 -25.31
C LYS A 78 -0.11 -3.74 -25.29
N THR A 79 0.76 -2.74 -25.44
CA THR A 79 0.36 -1.34 -25.61
C THR A 79 -0.02 -1.07 -27.07
N ALA A 80 -1.16 -0.43 -27.31
CA ALA A 80 -1.61 -0.10 -28.66
C ALA A 80 -0.74 1.04 -29.24
N LYS A 81 -0.15 0.83 -30.42
CA LYS A 81 0.75 1.80 -31.09
C LYS A 81 0.08 3.15 -31.44
N TYR A 82 -1.25 3.22 -31.44
CA TYR A 82 -2.03 4.41 -31.78
C TYR A 82 -3.01 4.78 -30.65
N ASP A 83 -2.51 4.87 -29.42
CA ASP A 83 -3.31 5.33 -28.27
C ASP A 83 -3.43 6.87 -28.29
N LEU A 84 -4.60 7.38 -28.63
CA LEU A 84 -4.92 8.82 -28.53
C LEU A 84 -5.35 9.25 -27.11
N SER A 85 -5.56 8.31 -26.18
CA SER A 85 -5.97 8.60 -24.79
C SER A 85 -5.09 9.63 -24.08
N PRO A 86 -3.73 9.63 -24.21
CA PRO A 86 -2.87 10.59 -23.52
C PRO A 86 -3.12 12.04 -23.96
N LYS A 87 -3.49 12.25 -25.22
CA LYS A 87 -3.77 13.60 -25.76
C LYS A 87 -5.14 14.11 -25.32
N ILE A 88 -6.09 13.19 -25.14
CA ILE A 88 -7.46 13.48 -24.72
C ILE A 88 -7.50 13.71 -23.20
N GLU A 89 -6.78 12.90 -22.41
CA GLU A 89 -6.60 13.08 -20.95
C GLU A 89 -5.97 14.44 -20.63
N LYS A 90 -4.92 14.84 -21.35
CA LYS A 90 -4.26 16.14 -21.16
C LYS A 90 -5.18 17.34 -21.49
N LEU A 91 -6.12 17.15 -22.41
CA LEU A 91 -7.11 18.16 -22.79
C LEU A 91 -8.27 18.26 -21.77
N LEU A 92 -8.65 17.13 -21.17
CA LEU A 92 -9.75 17.03 -20.20
C LEU A 92 -9.32 17.26 -18.74
N GLY A 93 -8.04 17.56 -18.50
CA GLY A 93 -7.50 17.77 -17.15
C GLY A 93 -7.41 16.50 -16.32
N GLY A 94 -7.37 15.33 -16.97
CA GLY A 94 -7.19 14.04 -16.29
C GLY A 94 -5.80 13.94 -15.65
N LYS A 95 -5.72 13.32 -14.47
CA LYS A 95 -4.44 12.97 -13.84
C LYS A 95 -3.61 12.13 -14.82
N PRO A 96 -2.30 12.43 -15.02
CA PRO A 96 -1.46 11.68 -15.94
C PRO A 96 -1.44 10.19 -15.55
N LYS A 97 -1.31 9.28 -16.53
CA LYS A 97 -1.24 7.82 -16.31
C LYS A 97 -0.23 7.42 -15.22
N GLU A 98 0.84 8.20 -15.04
CA GLU A 98 1.83 8.03 -13.97
C GLU A 98 1.24 8.25 -12.58
N ALA A 99 0.34 9.23 -12.41
CA ALA A 99 -0.37 9.46 -11.14
C ALA A 99 -1.38 8.35 -10.84
N LEU A 100 -2.04 7.80 -11.86
CA LEU A 100 -2.94 6.65 -11.69
C LEU A 100 -2.17 5.35 -11.39
N ALA A 101 -0.98 5.16 -11.95
CA ALA A 101 -0.09 4.05 -11.62
C ALA A 101 0.48 4.20 -10.19
N ALA A 102 0.86 5.42 -9.79
CA ALA A 102 1.28 5.73 -8.44
C ALA A 102 0.13 5.57 -7.42
N GLU A 103 -1.11 5.92 -7.77
CA GLU A 103 -2.31 5.68 -6.95
C GLU A 103 -2.63 4.18 -6.84
N GLN A 104 -2.43 3.39 -7.89
CA GLN A 104 -2.58 1.92 -7.86
C GLN A 104 -1.48 1.24 -7.04
N GLN A 105 -0.23 1.72 -7.11
CA GLN A 105 0.87 1.28 -6.26
C GLN A 105 0.63 1.65 -4.79
N ALA A 106 0.11 2.86 -4.53
CA ALA A 106 -0.30 3.29 -3.20
C ALA A 106 -1.46 2.44 -2.65
N GLN A 107 -2.43 2.06 -3.48
CA GLN A 107 -3.53 1.16 -3.10
C GLN A 107 -3.08 -0.29 -2.86
N ASN A 108 -2.02 -0.76 -3.52
CA ASN A 108 -1.40 -2.05 -3.18
C ASN A 108 -0.63 -2.00 -1.86
N ASN A 109 0.07 -0.88 -1.57
CA ASN A 109 0.69 -0.65 -0.27
C ASN A 109 -0.34 -0.48 0.87
N GLN A 110 -1.57 -0.08 0.57
CA GLN A 110 -2.69 -0.02 1.53
C GLN A 110 -3.27 -1.39 1.92
N GLN A 111 -2.78 -2.50 1.36
CA GLN A 111 -3.21 -3.85 1.75
C GLN A 111 -2.51 -4.37 3.02
N GLN A 112 -1.55 -3.63 3.57
CA GLN A 112 -1.03 -3.90 4.90
C GLN A 112 -2.10 -3.49 5.93
N PRO A 113 -2.58 -4.41 6.79
CA PRO A 113 -3.54 -4.09 7.83
C PRO A 113 -3.03 -2.90 8.66
N TYR A 114 -3.82 -1.84 8.78
CA TYR A 114 -3.53 -0.78 9.73
C TYR A 114 -3.63 -1.36 11.15
N ILE A 115 -2.48 -1.51 11.80
CA ILE A 115 -2.41 -1.97 13.19
C ILE A 115 -2.35 -0.72 14.06
N PRO A 116 -3.36 -0.46 14.91
CA PRO A 116 -3.31 0.68 15.81
C PRO A 116 -2.16 0.52 16.82
N ALA A 117 -1.61 1.66 17.24
CA ALA A 117 -0.64 1.72 18.33
C ALA A 117 -1.20 1.08 19.62
N ASN A 118 -0.32 0.64 20.51
CA ASN A 118 -0.72 -0.01 21.76
C ASN A 118 -1.27 1.03 22.75
N GLY A 119 -2.59 1.26 22.76
CA GLY A 119 -3.26 2.13 23.72
C GLY A 119 -3.94 3.34 23.08
N ILE A 120 -4.73 4.06 23.87
CA ILE A 120 -5.35 5.34 23.50
C ILE A 120 -4.52 6.44 24.16
N PHE A 121 -3.62 7.08 23.41
CA PHE A 121 -2.83 8.20 23.89
C PHE A 121 -3.50 9.49 23.45
N ASP A 122 -4.27 10.10 24.34
CA ASP A 122 -4.95 11.37 24.08
C ASP A 122 -3.98 12.52 24.43
N GLY A 123 -3.51 13.27 23.44
CA GLY A 123 -2.73 14.50 23.64
C GLY A 123 -1.34 14.38 24.30
N GLN A 124 -0.85 13.18 24.63
CA GLN A 124 0.50 12.98 25.17
C GLN A 124 1.57 13.14 24.07
N GLU A 125 2.64 13.87 24.38
CA GLU A 125 3.75 14.10 23.46
C GLU A 125 4.49 12.79 23.17
N LEU A 126 4.15 12.15 22.05
CA LEU A 126 4.86 10.98 21.54
C LEU A 126 6.26 11.41 21.09
N LEU A 127 7.28 10.89 21.75
CA LEU A 127 8.67 11.14 21.39
C LEU A 127 9.25 9.95 20.63
N PRO A 128 10.03 10.20 19.56
CA PRO A 128 10.76 9.13 18.88
C PRO A 128 11.82 8.56 19.82
N ALA A 129 11.95 7.23 19.87
CA ALA A 129 12.97 6.54 20.64
C ALA A 129 14.04 5.95 19.71
N THR A 130 15.31 6.10 20.11
CA THR A 130 16.43 5.44 19.44
C THR A 130 16.60 4.05 20.03
N VAL A 131 16.32 3.03 19.22
CA VAL A 131 16.44 1.62 19.61
C VAL A 131 17.75 1.06 19.05
N LYS A 132 18.44 0.25 19.84
CA LYS A 132 19.55 -0.59 19.37
C LYS A 132 19.18 -2.05 19.48
N THR A 133 19.54 -2.82 18.47
CA THR A 133 19.26 -4.24 18.37
C THR A 133 20.60 -4.99 18.35
N SER A 134 20.79 -5.91 19.29
CA SER A 134 21.92 -6.83 19.35
C SER A 134 21.72 -8.00 18.40
N HIS A 135 22.76 -8.81 18.17
CA HIS A 135 22.68 -9.95 17.26
C HIS A 135 21.59 -10.97 17.64
N THR A 136 21.45 -11.30 18.93
CA THR A 136 20.40 -12.20 19.42
C THR A 136 19.00 -11.59 19.30
N GLU A 137 18.88 -10.28 19.54
CA GLU A 137 17.60 -9.57 19.36
C GLU A 137 17.24 -9.49 17.87
N GLN A 138 18.23 -9.40 16.98
CA GLN A 138 18.05 -9.43 15.54
C GLN A 138 17.44 -10.75 15.08
N GLU A 139 17.95 -11.88 15.58
CA GLU A 139 17.36 -13.21 15.32
C GLU A 139 15.89 -13.28 15.76
N ASN A 140 15.57 -12.69 16.91
CA ASN A 140 14.17 -12.61 17.37
C ASN A 140 13.31 -11.75 16.44
N VAL A 141 13.83 -10.62 15.94
CA VAL A 141 13.13 -9.76 14.97
C VAL A 141 12.85 -10.53 13.69
N HIS A 142 13.83 -11.30 13.18
CA HIS A 142 13.62 -12.18 12.02
C HIS A 142 12.49 -13.18 12.27
N GLN A 143 12.50 -13.87 13.42
CA GLN A 143 11.44 -14.82 13.78
C GLN A 143 10.05 -14.16 13.84
N ILE A 144 9.96 -12.95 14.40
CA ILE A 144 8.68 -12.22 14.46
C ILE A 144 8.19 -11.85 13.06
N VAL A 145 9.08 -11.39 12.17
CA VAL A 145 8.71 -11.10 10.78
C VAL A 145 8.22 -12.36 10.06
N ASP A 146 8.89 -13.50 10.25
CA ASP A 146 8.48 -14.78 9.68
C ASP A 146 7.09 -15.22 10.21
N GLN A 147 6.85 -15.05 11.51
CA GLN A 147 5.54 -15.34 12.12
C GLN A 147 4.44 -14.42 11.56
N LEU A 148 4.71 -13.12 11.44
CA LEU A 148 3.76 -12.16 10.86
C LEU A 148 3.45 -12.54 9.40
N GLN A 149 4.44 -13.02 8.65
CA GLN A 149 4.25 -13.45 7.27
C GLN A 149 3.41 -14.74 7.21
N ALA A 150 3.70 -15.71 8.08
CA ALA A 150 2.93 -16.95 8.19
C ALA A 150 1.46 -16.69 8.59
N ALA A 151 1.23 -15.69 9.44
CA ALA A 151 -0.10 -15.24 9.83
C ALA A 151 -0.82 -14.38 8.76
N ASN A 152 -0.18 -14.13 7.60
CA ASN A 152 -0.66 -13.23 6.55
C ASN A 152 -0.92 -11.79 7.01
N ILE A 153 -0.22 -11.34 8.06
CA ILE A 153 -0.29 -9.96 8.57
C ILE A 153 0.63 -9.06 7.74
N VAL A 154 1.80 -9.56 7.34
CA VAL A 154 2.74 -8.89 6.42
C VAL A 154 2.87 -9.65 5.11
N ARG A 155 3.09 -8.89 4.03
CA ARG A 155 3.66 -9.42 2.79
C ARG A 155 5.02 -8.78 2.52
N LEU A 156 6.01 -9.62 2.25
CA LEU A 156 7.38 -9.22 1.89
C LEU A 156 7.53 -9.27 0.36
N ASP A 157 6.78 -8.45 -0.36
CA ASP A 157 6.67 -8.48 -1.82
C ASP A 157 7.03 -7.14 -2.49
N TYR A 158 7.82 -6.31 -1.78
CA TYR A 158 8.23 -4.98 -2.26
C TYR A 158 7.03 -4.09 -2.59
N GLY A 159 5.93 -4.20 -1.81
CA GLY A 159 4.70 -3.47 -2.07
C GLY A 159 3.97 -3.91 -3.35
N GLY A 160 4.21 -5.15 -3.80
CA GLY A 160 3.68 -5.71 -5.04
C GLY A 160 4.30 -5.15 -6.32
N MET A 161 5.48 -4.51 -6.23
CA MET A 161 6.17 -3.94 -7.39
C MET A 161 6.86 -5.02 -8.23
N SER A 162 6.84 -4.84 -9.56
CA SER A 162 7.67 -5.63 -10.46
C SER A 162 9.13 -5.20 -10.38
N ASP A 163 10.05 -6.07 -10.79
CA ASP A 163 11.49 -5.74 -10.79
C ASP A 163 11.82 -4.47 -11.58
N ASP A 164 11.15 -4.24 -12.72
CA ASP A 164 11.33 -3.00 -13.50
C ASP A 164 10.89 -1.75 -12.71
N ALA A 165 9.79 -1.83 -11.97
CA ALA A 165 9.30 -0.74 -11.14
C ALA A 165 10.24 -0.49 -9.95
N VAL A 166 10.76 -1.56 -9.35
CA VAL A 166 11.77 -1.48 -8.29
C VAL A 166 13.04 -0.79 -8.77
N ILE A 167 13.53 -1.13 -9.97
CA ILE A 167 14.71 -0.46 -10.58
C ILE A 167 14.43 1.03 -10.80
N GLN A 168 13.28 1.38 -11.38
CA GLN A 168 12.92 2.78 -11.64
C GLN A 168 12.84 3.58 -10.34
N GLN A 169 12.22 3.03 -9.30
CA GLN A 169 12.13 3.70 -8.01
C GLN A 169 13.51 3.87 -7.37
N ALA A 170 14.32 2.80 -7.31
CA ALA A 170 15.66 2.86 -6.74
C ALA A 170 16.58 3.84 -7.47
N GLN A 171 16.42 3.99 -8.80
CA GLN A 171 17.16 5.00 -9.57
C GLN A 171 16.67 6.42 -9.32
N ALA A 172 15.36 6.62 -9.13
CA ALA A 172 14.76 7.93 -8.91
C ALA A 172 15.06 8.47 -7.50
N THR A 173 15.00 7.62 -6.47
CA THR A 173 15.26 8.01 -5.08
C THR A 173 16.72 7.88 -4.68
N GLY A 174 17.49 7.02 -5.35
CA GLY A 174 18.84 6.64 -4.93
C GLY A 174 18.87 5.72 -3.71
N GLU A 175 17.71 5.23 -3.26
CA GLU A 175 17.55 4.41 -2.06
C GLU A 175 17.14 2.97 -2.42
N PRO A 176 17.54 1.97 -1.60
CA PRO A 176 17.07 0.60 -1.76
C PRO A 176 15.57 0.49 -1.51
N VAL A 177 14.92 -0.42 -2.25
CA VAL A 177 13.50 -0.74 -2.05
C VAL A 177 13.40 -1.97 -1.15
N TYR A 178 12.85 -1.81 0.05
CA TYR A 178 12.72 -2.89 1.01
C TYR A 178 11.53 -3.80 0.71
N ALA A 179 11.70 -5.10 0.94
CA ALA A 179 10.65 -6.10 0.79
C ALA A 179 9.48 -5.85 1.76
N ILE A 180 9.79 -5.34 2.96
CA ILE A 180 8.83 -4.98 4.00
C ILE A 180 8.04 -3.68 3.70
N GLY A 181 8.41 -2.95 2.64
CA GLY A 181 7.80 -1.67 2.30
C GLY A 181 8.24 -0.54 3.24
N GLN A 182 7.30 0.30 3.68
CA GLN A 182 7.58 1.46 4.53
C GLN A 182 7.76 1.10 6.03
N GLY A 183 7.54 -0.17 6.38
CA GLY A 183 7.61 -0.65 7.75
C GLY A 183 6.26 -1.11 8.29
N ILE A 184 6.32 -1.88 9.37
CA ILE A 184 5.17 -2.63 9.89
C ILE A 184 5.09 -2.45 11.37
N GLN A 185 3.94 -1.93 11.81
CA GLN A 185 3.61 -1.83 13.22
C GLN A 185 3.43 -3.24 13.80
N ILE A 186 4.11 -3.54 14.89
CA ILE A 186 3.99 -4.83 15.56
C ILE A 186 2.68 -4.87 16.37
N PRO A 187 1.86 -5.93 16.26
CA PRO A 187 0.58 -6.04 16.98
C PRO A 187 0.69 -5.95 18.49
N PHE A 188 1.71 -6.59 19.07
CA PHE A 188 1.98 -6.52 20.49
C PHE A 188 3.41 -6.06 20.74
N SER A 189 3.56 -5.05 21.59
CA SER A 189 4.85 -4.55 22.02
C SER A 189 4.72 -3.92 23.41
N GLN A 190 5.72 -4.13 24.26
CA GLN A 190 5.76 -3.54 25.59
C GLN A 190 7.20 -3.26 26.00
N LEU A 191 7.35 -2.31 26.92
CA LEU A 191 8.64 -1.96 27.51
C LEU A 191 8.83 -2.69 28.83
N LYS A 192 10.00 -3.29 29.05
CA LYS A 192 10.41 -3.87 30.33
C LYS A 192 11.76 -3.33 30.74
N LEU A 193 11.91 -3.06 32.04
CA LEU A 193 13.22 -2.73 32.62
C LEU A 193 13.93 -4.04 33.01
N GLU A 194 14.99 -4.37 32.30
CA GLU A 194 15.84 -5.54 32.60
C GLU A 194 17.31 -5.14 32.64
N ASN A 195 18.03 -5.53 33.68
CA ASN A 195 19.46 -5.23 33.84
C ASN A 195 19.80 -3.75 33.65
N HIS A 196 18.96 -2.86 34.20
CA HIS A 196 19.05 -1.39 34.05
C HIS A 196 18.93 -0.88 32.60
N ARG A 197 18.34 -1.67 31.69
CA ARG A 197 18.05 -1.26 30.31
C ARG A 197 16.56 -1.38 30.03
N LEU A 198 16.01 -0.39 29.34
CA LEU A 198 14.64 -0.46 28.83
C LEU A 198 14.62 -1.30 27.56
N VAL A 199 14.18 -2.55 27.69
CA VAL A 199 14.11 -3.55 26.62
C VAL A 199 12.69 -3.59 26.05
N ILE A 200 12.60 -3.55 24.72
CA ILE A 200 11.37 -3.70 23.97
C ILE A 200 11.13 -5.19 23.76
N TYR A 201 10.01 -5.67 24.26
CA TYR A 201 9.47 -6.99 23.94
C TYR A 201 8.38 -6.82 22.88
N ALA A 202 8.42 -7.63 21.84
CA ALA A 202 7.47 -7.54 20.75
C ALA A 202 7.10 -8.92 20.20
N GLY A 203 5.93 -9.02 19.57
CA GLY A 203 5.43 -10.25 18.96
C GLY A 203 4.03 -10.11 18.39
N ILE A 204 3.46 -11.20 17.90
CA ILE A 204 2.06 -11.23 17.44
C ILE A 204 1.09 -11.03 18.63
N ASN A 205 1.45 -11.54 19.80
CA ASN A 205 0.67 -11.44 21.02
C ASN A 205 1.61 -11.48 22.25
N GLN A 206 1.03 -11.38 23.46
CA GLN A 206 1.79 -11.35 24.71
C GLN A 206 2.51 -12.67 25.06
N MET A 207 1.99 -13.82 24.60
CA MET A 207 2.56 -15.14 24.88
C MET A 207 3.80 -15.41 24.03
N ASP A 208 3.80 -14.94 22.77
CA ASP A 208 4.86 -15.17 21.78
C ASP A 208 5.84 -13.99 21.67
N GLN A 209 5.94 -13.17 22.72
CA GLN A 209 6.82 -12.00 22.72
C GLN A 209 8.29 -12.38 22.93
N SER A 210 9.18 -11.70 22.22
CA SER A 210 10.63 -11.83 22.38
C SER A 210 11.29 -10.45 22.49
N PRO A 211 12.48 -10.35 23.11
CA PRO A 211 13.23 -9.09 23.15
C PRO A 211 13.76 -8.76 21.75
N VAL A 212 13.44 -7.56 21.27
CA VAL A 212 13.76 -7.10 19.88
C VAL A 212 14.73 -5.91 19.83
N GLY A 213 15.07 -5.36 20.99
CA GLY A 213 15.98 -4.24 21.10
C GLY A 213 15.83 -3.51 22.42
N HIS A 214 16.73 -2.57 22.66
CA HIS A 214 16.72 -1.73 23.85
C HIS A 214 16.78 -0.25 23.48
N ILE A 215 16.05 0.56 24.23
CA ILE A 215 16.01 2.01 24.05
C ILE A 215 17.30 2.60 24.61
N THR A 216 17.92 3.50 23.86
CA THR A 216 19.12 4.24 24.28
C THR A 216 18.85 5.73 24.44
N LYS A 217 17.89 6.28 23.70
CA LYS A 217 17.47 7.68 23.79
C LYS A 217 15.97 7.81 23.58
N VAL A 218 15.36 8.81 24.21
CA VAL A 218 13.98 9.24 23.98
C VAL A 218 14.02 10.73 23.61
N GLY A 219 13.55 11.06 22.40
CA GLY A 219 13.80 12.35 21.78
C GLY A 219 15.31 12.61 21.64
N LEU A 220 15.80 13.64 22.32
CA LEU A 220 17.22 14.00 22.37
C LEU A 220 17.91 13.57 23.67
N THR A 221 17.16 13.05 24.64
CA THR A 221 17.62 12.74 25.99
C THR A 221 18.09 11.29 26.09
N ASP A 222 19.13 11.03 26.88
CA ASP A 222 19.53 9.66 27.19
C ASP A 222 18.42 8.94 27.95
N VAL A 223 18.25 7.65 27.69
CA VAL A 223 17.17 6.86 28.29
C VAL A 223 17.27 6.79 29.81
N HIS A 224 18.48 6.85 30.39
CA HIS A 224 18.66 6.78 31.84
C HIS A 224 18.10 8.04 32.50
N ASP A 225 18.51 9.22 32.02
CA ASP A 225 18.02 10.51 32.51
C ASP A 225 16.49 10.64 32.30
N ALA A 226 16.01 10.29 31.10
CA ALA A 226 14.58 10.34 30.79
C ALA A 226 13.74 9.40 31.67
N HIS A 227 14.29 8.24 32.04
CA HIS A 227 13.62 7.30 32.92
C HIS A 227 13.70 7.69 34.41
N GLU A 228 14.62 8.56 34.82
CA GLU A 228 14.64 9.07 36.20
C GLU A 228 13.54 10.12 36.42
N ASP A 229 13.38 11.01 35.45
CA ASP A 229 12.44 12.14 35.55
C ASP A 229 11.00 11.74 35.16
N TYR A 230 10.84 10.83 34.20
CA TYR A 230 9.54 10.51 33.61
C TYR A 230 9.18 9.01 33.72
N LYS A 231 7.88 8.74 33.74
CA LYS A 231 7.32 7.41 33.46
C LYS A 231 7.23 7.27 31.93
N LEU A 232 7.87 6.24 31.39
CA LEU A 232 7.97 6.01 29.95
C LEU A 232 7.09 4.83 29.55
N TYR A 233 6.22 5.04 28.57
CA TYR A 233 5.30 4.05 28.03
C TYR A 233 5.56 3.85 26.54
N LEU A 234 5.70 2.60 26.11
CA LEU A 234 5.85 2.30 24.69
C LEU A 234 4.51 2.45 23.98
N ALA A 235 4.43 3.40 23.06
CA ALA A 235 3.21 3.68 22.31
C ALA A 235 3.13 2.87 21.01
N SER A 236 4.19 2.87 20.24
CA SER A 236 4.25 2.17 18.95
C SER A 236 5.63 1.59 18.70
N THR A 237 5.67 0.54 17.89
CA THR A 237 6.90 -0.20 17.55
C THR A 237 6.76 -0.67 16.12
N VAL A 238 7.66 -0.19 15.26
CA VAL A 238 7.61 -0.44 13.82
C VAL A 238 8.91 -1.11 13.39
N ILE A 239 8.79 -2.22 12.66
CA ILE A 239 9.92 -2.90 12.01
C ILE A 239 10.09 -2.33 10.61
N THR A 240 11.31 -1.96 10.25
CA THR A 240 11.71 -1.48 8.92
C THR A 240 12.94 -2.24 8.44
N GLY A 241 13.39 -2.03 7.20
CA GLY A 241 14.62 -2.63 6.68
C GLY A 241 14.45 -4.08 6.21
N GLY A 242 15.46 -4.91 6.44
CA GLY A 242 15.49 -6.31 6.01
C GLY A 242 15.96 -6.52 4.57
N MET A 243 15.42 -7.54 3.90
CA MET A 243 15.69 -7.80 2.48
C MET A 243 15.33 -6.58 1.64
N SER A 244 16.22 -6.23 0.71
CA SER A 244 16.03 -5.08 -0.16
C SER A 244 16.47 -5.37 -1.59
N LYS A 245 15.98 -4.56 -2.52
CA LYS A 245 16.42 -4.56 -3.91
C LYS A 245 17.04 -3.22 -4.27
N ILE A 246 18.17 -3.30 -4.96
CA ILE A 246 18.86 -2.14 -5.54
C ILE A 246 18.83 -2.22 -7.07
N ALA A 247 18.92 -1.05 -7.72
CA ALA A 247 19.00 -0.97 -9.17
C ALA A 247 20.37 -1.47 -9.69
N GLY A 248 20.37 -2.63 -10.35
CA GLY A 248 21.49 -3.07 -11.17
C GLY A 248 21.46 -2.45 -12.58
N ARG A 249 22.46 -2.77 -13.40
CA ARG A 249 22.56 -2.25 -14.78
C ARG A 249 21.47 -2.79 -15.71
N THR A 250 20.98 -4.00 -15.43
CA THR A 250 20.03 -4.72 -16.29
C THR A 250 18.93 -5.44 -15.50
N SER A 251 19.04 -5.54 -14.17
CA SER A 251 18.08 -6.22 -13.30
C SER A 251 18.13 -5.65 -11.89
N ALA A 252 17.09 -5.90 -11.09
CA ALA A 252 17.13 -5.65 -9.66
C ALA A 252 18.08 -6.66 -9.01
N ILE A 253 18.84 -6.22 -8.01
CA ILE A 253 19.74 -7.08 -7.23
C ILE A 253 19.18 -7.16 -5.82
N GLU A 254 18.87 -8.37 -5.36
CA GLU A 254 18.47 -8.60 -3.97
C GLU A 254 19.68 -8.57 -3.06
N GLN A 255 19.56 -7.82 -1.97
CA GLN A 255 20.59 -7.68 -0.96
C GLN A 255 20.00 -8.01 0.42
N PRO A 256 20.62 -8.96 1.15
CA PRO A 256 20.26 -9.20 2.53
C PRO A 256 20.66 -8.01 3.41
N GLY A 257 19.78 -7.66 4.33
CA GLY A 257 20.00 -6.59 5.30
C GLY A 257 19.31 -6.93 6.62
N ASP A 258 19.75 -6.25 7.67
CA ASP A 258 19.16 -6.34 8.98
C ASP A 258 17.85 -5.55 9.03
N TYR A 259 16.85 -6.11 9.70
CA TYR A 259 15.70 -5.35 10.18
C TYR A 259 16.11 -4.31 11.22
N GLN A 260 15.42 -3.18 11.21
CA GLN A 260 15.57 -2.12 12.20
C GLN A 260 14.27 -1.96 12.97
N VAL A 261 14.37 -1.83 14.29
CA VAL A 261 13.24 -1.56 15.17
C VAL A 261 13.22 -0.07 15.47
N THR A 262 12.08 0.57 15.25
CA THR A 262 11.83 1.95 15.63
C THR A 262 10.67 1.98 16.61
N ALA A 263 10.70 2.92 17.57
CA ALA A 263 9.69 3.00 18.60
C ALA A 263 9.30 4.45 18.88
N GLN A 264 8.05 4.64 19.29
CA GLN A 264 7.58 5.90 19.87
C GLN A 264 7.21 5.65 21.32
N VAL A 265 7.58 6.60 22.17
CA VAL A 265 7.41 6.53 23.61
C VAL A 265 6.56 7.71 24.03
N ALA A 266 5.47 7.42 24.74
CA ALA A 266 4.75 8.42 25.51
C ALA A 266 5.45 8.59 26.86
N TYR A 267 5.45 9.81 27.37
CA TYR A 267 5.99 10.10 28.68
C TYR A 267 4.94 10.78 29.56
N GLU A 268 5.06 10.58 30.86
CA GLU A 268 4.25 11.21 31.89
C GLU A 268 5.17 11.62 33.04
N ASP A 269 4.93 12.79 33.63
CA ASP A 269 5.69 13.23 34.78
C ASP A 269 5.56 12.24 35.94
N ARG A 270 6.67 11.91 36.58
CA ARG A 270 6.65 10.93 37.68
C ARG A 270 5.91 11.46 38.92
N GLN A 271 5.70 12.77 39.02
CA GLN A 271 5.08 13.44 40.17
C GLN A 271 3.56 13.64 40.04
N GLU A 272 2.95 13.26 38.92
CA GLU A 272 1.48 13.08 38.80
C GLU A 272 1.08 11.61 39.00
#